data_AF-A0AAU0WGB5-F1
#
_entry.id   AF-A0AAU0WGB5-F1
#
_cell.length_a   1.000
_cell.length_b   1.000
_cell.length_c   1.000
_cell.angle_alpha   90.00
_cell.angle_beta   90.00
_cell.angle_gamma   90.00
#
_symmetry.space_group_name_H-M   'P 1'
#
loop_
_entity.id
_entity.type
_entity.pdbx_description
1 polymer ?
#
loop_
_entity_poly.entity_id
_entity_poly.type
_entity_poly.pdbx_seq_one_letter_code
_entity_poly.pdbx_strand_id
1 'polypeptide(L)'
;MLDDATVQRATADLLSAPQPLGRAAGALPTTAGVYAWWAPPEILAPFPGPINTGDAGRRLLYLGKAGRLRSRIVSNHLRESGRSTLRRTLAGLLMP
;
A
#
# COMPACT_ATOMS: atom_id res chain seq x y z
N MET A 1 11.30 11.59 -18.44
CA MET A 1 10.34 10.49 -18.69
C MET A 1 10.92 9.25 -18.05
N LEU A 2 10.17 8.51 -17.22
CA LEU A 2 10.67 7.20 -16.75
C LEU A 2 10.78 6.27 -17.96
N ASP A 3 11.82 5.45 -18.03
CA ASP A 3 11.88 4.43 -19.06
C ASP A 3 10.86 3.30 -18.79
N ASP A 4 10.48 2.60 -19.85
CA ASP A 4 9.47 1.53 -19.78
C ASP A 4 9.91 0.39 -18.86
N ALA A 5 11.22 0.12 -18.79
CA ALA A 5 11.78 -0.91 -17.91
C ALA A 5 11.55 -0.59 -16.43
N THR A 6 11.67 0.68 -16.03
CA THR A 6 11.43 1.14 -14.66
C THR A 6 9.95 1.02 -14.32
N VAL A 7 9.06 1.38 -15.24
CA VAL A 7 7.61 1.28 -15.05
C VAL A 7 7.19 -0.20 -14.94
N GLN A 8 7.70 -1.07 -15.80
CA GLN A 8 7.43 -2.51 -15.75
C GLN A 8 7.92 -3.13 -14.45
N ARG A 9 9.13 -2.78 -14.01
CA ARG A 9 9.69 -3.27 -12.74
C ARG A 9 8.84 -2.83 -11.55
N ALA A 10 8.52 -1.53 -11.47
CA ALA A 10 7.66 -1.02 -10.39
C ALA A 10 6.28 -1.68 -10.40
N THR A 11 5.73 -1.96 -11.57
CA THR A 11 4.44 -2.67 -11.70
C THR A 11 4.55 -4.10 -11.21
N ALA A 12 5.59 -4.83 -11.62
CA ALA A 12 5.85 -6.20 -11.15
C ALA A 12 6.04 -6.23 -9.62
N ASP A 13 6.80 -5.29 -9.06
CA ASP A 13 7.03 -5.18 -7.62
C ASP A 13 5.72 -4.89 -6.87
N LEU A 14 4.89 -3.97 -7.35
CA LEU A 14 3.60 -3.63 -6.74
C LEU A 14 2.57 -4.76 -6.79
N LEU A 15 2.64 -5.61 -7.84
CA LEU A 15 1.77 -6.75 -8.05
C LEU A 15 2.32 -8.06 -7.45
N SER A 16 3.52 -8.04 -6.87
CA SER A 16 4.05 -9.14 -6.09
C SER A 16 3.29 -9.31 -4.77
N ALA A 17 3.51 -10.45 -4.10
CA ALA A 17 2.85 -10.76 -2.84
C ALA A 17 3.13 -9.66 -1.79
N PRO A 18 2.08 -9.02 -1.22
CA PRO A 18 2.27 -7.90 -0.31
C PRO A 18 2.90 -8.34 1.01
N GLN A 19 3.77 -7.49 1.55
CA GLN A 19 4.44 -7.74 2.81
C GLN A 19 3.53 -7.35 3.99
N PRO A 20 3.50 -8.16 5.08
CA PRO A 20 2.83 -7.76 6.31
C PRO A 20 3.41 -6.45 6.85
N LEU A 21 2.54 -5.62 7.42
CA LEU A 21 2.89 -4.25 7.80
C LEU A 21 4.09 -4.14 8.73
N GLY A 22 4.18 -5.00 9.76
CA GLY A 22 5.28 -5.01 10.71
C GLY A 22 6.65 -5.23 10.04
N ARG A 23 6.68 -6.06 8.99
CA ARG A 23 7.90 -6.31 8.21
C ARG A 23 8.18 -5.17 7.23
N ALA A 24 7.14 -4.70 6.55
CA ALA A 24 7.25 -3.63 5.57
C ALA A 24 7.76 -2.33 6.19
N ALA A 25 7.25 -1.95 7.37
CA ALA A 25 7.61 -0.69 8.03
C ALA A 25 9.13 -0.52 8.28
N GLY A 26 9.82 -1.61 8.63
CA GLY A 26 11.27 -1.61 8.81
C GLY A 26 12.07 -1.56 7.49
N ALA A 27 11.53 -2.16 6.43
CA ALA A 27 12.17 -2.29 5.13
C ALA A 27 11.96 -1.07 4.21
N LEU A 28 11.04 -0.15 4.54
CA LEU A 28 10.70 0.96 3.67
C LEU A 28 11.89 1.90 3.41
N PRO A 29 12.16 2.27 2.15
CA PRO A 29 13.23 3.19 1.84
C PRO A 29 12.86 4.63 2.22
N THR A 30 13.88 5.46 2.45
CA THR A 30 13.74 6.90 2.71
C THR A 30 13.65 7.74 1.43
N THR A 31 13.63 7.09 0.26
CA THR A 31 13.60 7.70 -1.07
C THR A 31 12.17 7.89 -1.59
N ALA A 32 12.06 8.58 -2.72
CA ALA A 32 10.81 8.73 -3.45
C ALA A 32 10.40 7.42 -4.12
N GLY A 33 9.09 7.21 -4.31
CA GLY A 33 8.58 6.05 -5.01
C GLY A 33 7.07 5.92 -4.95
N VAL A 34 6.60 4.76 -5.40
CA VAL A 34 5.19 4.33 -5.37
C VAL A 34 4.98 3.24 -4.34
N TYR A 35 3.75 3.11 -3.85
CA TYR A 35 3.36 2.09 -2.87
C TYR A 35 1.89 1.71 -3.04
N ALA A 36 1.56 0.47 -2.67
CA ALA A 36 0.20 -0.04 -2.68
C ALA A 36 -0.20 -0.61 -1.31
N TRP A 37 -1.46 -0.42 -0.95
CA TRP A 37 -2.10 -1.09 0.17
C TRP A 37 -3.05 -2.15 -0.34
N TRP A 38 -2.88 -3.35 0.20
CA TRP A 38 -3.60 -4.55 -0.17
C TRP A 38 -4.29 -5.11 1.06
N ALA A 39 -5.50 -5.63 0.90
CA ALA A 39 -6.26 -6.21 1.99
C ALA A 39 -7.04 -7.46 1.55
N PRO A 40 -7.42 -8.34 2.48
CA PRO A 40 -8.43 -9.35 2.20
C PRO A 40 -9.74 -8.72 1.71
N PRO A 41 -10.49 -9.38 0.81
CA PRO A 41 -11.76 -8.86 0.28
C PRO A 41 -12.82 -8.62 1.37
N GLU A 42 -12.79 -9.37 2.47
CA GLU A 42 -13.72 -9.22 3.58
C GLU A 42 -13.59 -7.88 4.33
N ILE A 43 -12.43 -7.23 4.26
CA ILE A 43 -12.19 -5.93 4.91
C ILE A 43 -13.02 -4.81 4.26
N LEU A 44 -13.31 -4.93 2.96
CA LEU A 44 -14.14 -3.99 2.24
C LEU A 44 -14.99 -4.73 1.21
N ALA A 45 -15.84 -5.65 1.69
CA ALA A 45 -16.63 -6.54 0.83
C ALA A 45 -17.43 -5.84 -0.29
N PRO A 46 -18.00 -4.62 -0.10
CA PRO A 46 -18.68 -3.89 -1.19
C PRO A 46 -17.73 -3.37 -2.28
N PHE A 47 -16.43 -3.37 -2.03
CA PHE A 47 -15.39 -2.88 -2.94
C PHE A 47 -14.40 -4.02 -3.24
N PRO A 48 -14.74 -4.91 -4.19
CA PRO A 48 -13.89 -6.06 -4.47
C PRO A 48 -12.52 -5.64 -5.00
N GLY A 49 -12.38 -4.53 -5.73
CA GLY A 49 -11.08 -4.02 -6.20
C GLY A 49 -10.30 -4.97 -7.14
N PRO A 50 -9.18 -4.50 -7.74
CA PRO A 50 -8.28 -5.34 -8.50
C PRO A 50 -7.63 -6.45 -7.66
N ILE A 51 -7.48 -7.66 -8.22
CA ILE A 51 -6.80 -8.79 -7.59
C ILE A 51 -5.28 -8.60 -7.65
N ASN A 52 -4.56 -8.95 -6.59
CA ASN A 52 -3.10 -9.03 -6.63
C ASN A 52 -2.68 -10.36 -7.30
N THR A 53 -1.87 -10.31 -8.35
CA THR A 53 -1.42 -11.53 -9.06
C THR A 53 -0.47 -12.40 -8.25
N GLY A 54 0.28 -11.82 -7.31
CA GLY A 54 1.14 -12.55 -6.36
C GLY A 54 0.41 -13.12 -5.14
N ASP A 55 -0.81 -12.67 -4.85
CA ASP A 55 -1.68 -13.20 -3.79
C ASP A 55 -3.16 -12.96 -4.14
N ALA A 56 -3.81 -13.99 -4.71
CA ALA A 56 -5.21 -13.92 -5.13
C ALA A 56 -6.21 -13.70 -3.98
N GLY A 57 -5.76 -13.83 -2.71
CA GLY A 57 -6.55 -13.48 -1.52
C GLY A 57 -6.54 -11.98 -1.21
N ARG A 58 -5.87 -11.15 -2.01
CA ARG A 58 -5.75 -9.70 -1.77
C ARG A 58 -6.40 -8.87 -2.84
N ARG A 59 -6.88 -7.70 -2.43
CA ARG A 59 -7.51 -6.68 -3.26
C ARG A 59 -6.85 -5.33 -3.06
N LEU A 60 -6.64 -4.60 -4.15
CA LEU A 60 -6.02 -3.27 -4.12
C LEU A 60 -6.99 -2.30 -3.48
N LEU A 61 -6.57 -1.68 -2.38
CA LEU A 61 -7.34 -0.62 -1.72
C LEU A 61 -6.86 0.76 -2.11
N TYR A 62 -5.54 0.93 -2.24
CA TYR A 62 -4.97 2.24 -2.48
C TYR A 62 -3.60 2.14 -3.14
N LEU A 63 -3.39 2.94 -4.18
CA LEU A 63 -2.11 3.18 -4.83
C LEU A 63 -1.70 4.64 -4.60
N GLY A 64 -0.47 4.86 -4.16
CA GLY A 64 0.04 6.19 -3.87
C GLY A 64 1.48 6.39 -4.32
N LYS A 65 1.90 7.66 -4.34
CA LYS A 65 3.30 8.06 -4.51
C LYS A 65 3.75 8.97 -3.38
N ALA A 66 5.04 8.99 -3.09
CA ALA A 66 5.63 9.88 -2.11
C ALA A 66 7.05 10.29 -2.50
N GLY A 67 7.47 11.48 -2.07
CA GLY A 67 8.87 11.90 -2.14
C GLY A 67 9.77 11.20 -1.10
N ARG A 68 9.17 10.64 -0.05
CA ARG A 68 9.85 9.82 0.98
C ARG A 68 8.90 8.74 1.48
N LEU A 69 9.08 7.50 1.02
CA LEU A 69 8.16 6.38 1.28
C LEU A 69 8.02 6.06 2.77
N ARG A 70 9.14 5.91 3.50
CA ARG A 70 9.11 5.63 4.94
C ARG A 70 8.31 6.66 5.74
N SER A 71 8.53 7.95 5.50
CA SER A 71 7.79 9.01 6.21
C SER A 71 6.31 9.00 5.86
N ARG A 72 5.97 8.87 4.56
CA ARG A 72 4.57 8.80 4.12
C ARG A 72 3.82 7.65 4.80
N ILE A 73 4.40 6.46 4.80
CA ILE A 73 3.71 5.28 5.33
C ILE A 73 3.75 5.28 6.86
N VAL A 74 4.92 5.32 7.47
CA VAL A 74 5.05 5.17 8.94
C VAL A 74 4.49 6.37 9.69
N SER A 75 4.87 7.59 9.29
CA SER A 75 4.43 8.78 10.02
C SER A 75 3.01 9.19 9.64
N ASN A 76 2.67 9.27 8.35
CA ASN A 76 1.35 9.78 7.96
C ASN A 76 0.24 8.72 7.96
N HIS A 77 0.49 7.52 7.43
CA HIS A 77 -0.58 6.51 7.31
C HIS A 77 -0.76 5.73 8.60
N LEU A 78 0.32 5.36 9.30
CA LEU A 78 0.24 4.57 10.52
C LEU A 78 0.10 5.42 11.79
N ARG A 79 0.96 6.43 12.00
CA ARG A 79 0.93 7.24 13.24
C ARG A 79 -0.12 8.37 13.21
N GLU A 80 -0.23 9.10 12.10
CA GLU A 80 -1.13 10.27 11.98
C GLU A 80 -2.40 9.99 11.18
N SER A 81 -2.85 8.73 11.11
CA SER A 81 -4.14 8.37 10.47
C SER A 81 -5.29 9.25 10.96
N GLY A 82 -5.22 9.67 12.23
CA GLY A 82 -6.24 10.47 12.89
C GLY A 82 -6.49 11.88 12.34
N ARG A 83 -5.62 12.42 11.48
CA ARG A 83 -5.78 13.75 10.85
C ARG A 83 -6.57 13.70 9.53
N SER A 84 -6.95 12.51 9.08
CA SER A 84 -7.78 12.32 7.89
C SER A 84 -8.84 11.27 8.20
N THR A 85 -10.12 11.65 8.12
CA THR A 85 -11.25 10.73 8.34
C THR A 85 -11.11 9.49 7.45
N LEU A 86 -10.75 9.66 6.18
CA LEU A 86 -10.51 8.55 5.25
C LEU A 86 -9.36 7.63 5.72
N ARG A 87 -8.21 8.19 6.13
CA ARG A 87 -7.09 7.36 6.61
C ARG A 87 -7.40 6.68 7.93
N ARG A 88 -8.16 7.32 8.82
CA ARG A 88 -8.63 6.73 10.08
C ARG A 88 -9.58 5.56 9.82
N THR A 89 -10.55 5.74 8.92
CA THR A 89 -11.48 4.66 8.53
C THR A 89 -10.73 3.50 7.88
N LEU A 90 -9.84 3.77 6.92
CA LEU A 90 -9.03 2.72 6.30
C LEU A 90 -8.12 2.02 7.31
N ALA A 91 -7.47 2.75 8.22
CA ALA A 91 -6.65 2.15 9.26
C ALA A 91 -7.46 1.23 10.18
N GLY A 92 -8.67 1.64 10.59
CA GLY A 92 -9.55 0.82 11.43
C GLY A 92 -10.12 -0.41 10.71
N LEU A 93 -10.25 -0.36 9.39
CA LEU A 93 -10.61 -1.54 8.58
C LEU A 93 -9.42 -2.49 8.39
N LEU A 94 -8.20 -1.97 8.29
CA LEU A 94 -7.01 -2.73 7.88
C LEU A 94 -6.21 -3.33 9.04
N MET A 95 -6.41 -2.83 10.25
CA MET A 95 -5.66 -3.23 11.43
C MET A 95 -6.65 -3.90 12.39
N PRO A 96 -6.52 -5.21 12.67
CA PRO A 96 -7.31 -5.89 13.70
C PRO A 96 -7.00 -5.34 15.10
#